data_AF-A0A5N3S321-F1
#
_entry.id   AF-A0A5N3S321-F1
#
_cell.length_a   1.000
_cell.length_b   1.000
_cell.length_c   1.000
_cell.angle_alpha   90.00
_cell.angle_beta   90.00
_cell.angle_gamma   90.00
#
_symmetry.space_group_name_H-M   'P 1'
#
loop_
_entity.id
_entity.type
_entity.pdbx_description
1 polymer ?
#
loop_
_entity_poly.entity_id
_entity_poly.type
_entity_poly.pdbx_seq_one_letter_code
_entity_poly.pdbx_strand_id
1 'polypeptide(L)'
;MSNLTPEQEAALATFKENLHLPNGGFHTLITELGKEYQLPFQKVRSVVKQAQKNVERRIKSDFETIDADVLTQASWIAAIRVELEEQAKETESVMDKLKSNPKYLNVIGVIEGAISTEDERDEWIEQLIQVYEKEVLKPLLAMLRTTKLYWTLMLVDETCKMTPEQREKFADYPQYMEAAEHLYELDQKLRAKVLTD
;
A
#
# COMPACT_ATOMS: atom_id res chain seq x y z
N MET A 1 -37.25 0.36 13.67
CA MET A 1 -37.26 1.44 12.68
C MET A 1 -36.69 2.66 13.38
N SER A 2 -35.69 3.32 12.79
CA SER A 2 -35.07 4.51 13.37
C SER A 2 -36.07 5.66 13.25
N ASN A 3 -36.51 6.26 14.37
CA ASN A 3 -37.38 7.43 14.37
C ASN A 3 -36.56 8.67 13.94
N LEU A 4 -36.26 8.79 12.64
CA LEU A 4 -35.61 9.97 12.08
C LEU A 4 -36.67 11.04 11.78
N THR A 5 -36.29 12.31 11.89
CA THR A 5 -37.13 13.40 11.40
C THR A 5 -37.13 13.42 9.87
N PRO A 6 -38.15 14.01 9.22
CA PRO A 6 -38.18 14.16 7.76
C PRO A 6 -36.93 14.89 7.20
N GLU A 7 -36.38 15.84 7.97
CA GLU A 7 -35.17 16.59 7.61
C GLU A 7 -33.92 15.71 7.62
N GLN A 8 -33.80 14.83 8.62
CA GLN A 8 -32.71 13.84 8.69
C GLN A 8 -32.81 12.81 7.57
N GLU A 9 -34.02 12.37 7.21
CA GLU A 9 -34.24 11.47 6.08
C GLU A 9 -33.86 12.13 4.75
N ALA A 10 -34.25 13.39 4.54
CA ALA A 10 -33.87 14.16 3.36
C ALA A 10 -32.35 14.35 3.27
N ALA A 11 -31.69 14.72 4.36
CA ALA A 11 -30.23 14.88 4.39
C ALA A 11 -29.48 13.56 4.11
N LEU A 12 -29.96 12.44 4.64
CA LEU A 12 -29.40 11.12 4.31
C LEU A 12 -29.58 10.76 2.84
N ALA A 13 -30.72 11.09 2.24
CA ALA A 13 -30.97 10.87 0.82
C ALA A 13 -30.02 11.72 -0.04
N THR A 14 -29.92 13.02 0.23
CA THR A 14 -29.00 13.93 -0.46
C THR A 14 -27.54 13.47 -0.35
N PHE A 15 -27.09 13.10 0.85
CA PHE A 15 -25.73 12.58 1.03
C PHE A 15 -25.49 11.33 0.18
N LYS A 16 -26.41 10.35 0.22
CA LYS A 16 -26.26 9.09 -0.55
C LYS A 16 -26.30 9.31 -2.06
N GLU A 17 -27.09 10.27 -2.54
CA GLU A 17 -27.11 10.66 -3.95
C GLU A 17 -25.75 11.26 -4.36
N ASN A 18 -25.16 12.11 -3.52
CA ASN A 18 -23.84 12.69 -3.73
C ASN A 18 -22.69 11.67 -3.60
N LEU A 19 -22.90 10.50 -2.98
CA LEU A 19 -21.94 9.40 -2.97
C LEU A 19 -21.88 8.62 -4.30
N HIS A 20 -22.73 8.95 -5.28
CA HIS A 20 -22.66 8.30 -6.57
C HIS A 20 -21.36 8.69 -7.30
N LEU A 21 -20.48 7.71 -7.49
CA LEU A 21 -19.19 7.87 -8.15
C LEU A 21 -19.29 7.30 -9.58
N PRO A 22 -19.20 8.14 -10.63
CA PRO A 22 -19.11 7.64 -12.01
C PRO A 22 -17.80 6.85 -12.23
N ASN A 23 -17.77 5.96 -13.23
CA ASN A 23 -16.56 5.27 -13.69
C ASN A 23 -15.83 4.39 -12.65
N GLY A 24 -16.48 3.31 -12.19
CA GLY A 24 -15.84 2.23 -11.41
C GLY A 24 -16.02 2.31 -9.88
N GLY A 25 -16.75 3.32 -9.41
CA GLY A 25 -17.31 3.37 -8.05
C GLY A 25 -16.26 3.41 -6.94
N PHE A 26 -16.65 2.91 -5.76
CA PHE A 26 -15.77 2.88 -4.58
C PHE A 26 -14.48 2.09 -4.79
N HIS A 27 -14.48 1.06 -5.64
CA HIS A 27 -13.30 0.24 -5.87
C HIS A 27 -12.19 1.04 -6.57
N THR A 28 -12.53 1.76 -7.65
CA THR A 28 -11.59 2.66 -8.33
C THR A 28 -11.10 3.74 -7.39
N LEU A 29 -12.01 4.40 -6.64
CA LEU A 29 -11.62 5.42 -5.67
C LEU A 29 -10.61 4.90 -4.64
N ILE A 30 -10.87 3.73 -4.04
CA ILE A 30 -9.96 3.13 -3.05
C ILE A 30 -8.62 2.77 -3.70
N THR A 31 -8.62 2.27 -4.93
CA THR A 31 -7.39 1.91 -5.65
C THR A 31 -6.52 3.13 -5.93
N GLU A 32 -7.11 4.20 -6.46
CA GLU A 32 -6.38 5.43 -6.78
C GLU A 32 -5.89 6.16 -5.52
N LEU A 33 -6.71 6.21 -4.45
CA LEU A 33 -6.26 6.71 -3.15
C LEU A 33 -5.14 5.83 -2.56
N GLY A 34 -5.20 4.50 -2.73
CA GLY A 34 -4.15 3.59 -2.29
C GLY A 34 -2.82 3.84 -2.98
N LYS A 35 -2.84 4.18 -4.28
CA LYS A 35 -1.65 4.63 -5.02
C LYS A 35 -1.18 5.99 -4.53
N GLU A 36 -2.08 6.97 -4.43
CA GLU A 36 -1.73 8.34 -4.07
C GLU A 36 -1.04 8.42 -2.69
N TYR A 37 -1.59 7.74 -1.69
CA TYR A 37 -1.07 7.76 -0.32
C TYR A 37 -0.12 6.60 0.00
N GLN A 38 0.16 5.73 -0.98
CA GLN A 38 0.97 4.53 -0.82
C GLN A 38 0.52 3.62 0.35
N LEU A 39 -0.81 3.45 0.51
CA LEU A 39 -1.42 2.69 1.60
C LEU A 39 -2.10 1.39 1.12
N PRO A 40 -2.12 0.32 1.95
CA PRO A 40 -2.83 -0.92 1.64
C PRO A 40 -4.33 -0.72 1.39
N PHE A 41 -4.88 -1.47 0.44
CA PHE A 41 -6.29 -1.36 0.02
C PHE A 41 -7.28 -1.42 1.20
N GLN A 42 -7.05 -2.31 2.17
CA GLN A 42 -7.96 -2.45 3.32
C GLN A 42 -7.87 -1.26 4.30
N LYS A 43 -6.72 -0.58 4.43
CA LYS A 43 -6.62 0.64 5.24
C LYS A 43 -7.45 1.74 4.60
N VAL A 44 -7.23 1.99 3.31
CA VAL A 44 -7.98 3.00 2.54
C VAL A 44 -9.48 2.71 2.54
N ARG A 45 -9.89 1.47 2.28
CA ARG A 45 -11.29 1.03 2.35
C ARG A 45 -11.92 1.31 3.72
N SER A 46 -11.15 1.14 4.79
CA SER A 46 -11.64 1.38 6.16
C SER A 46 -11.87 2.87 6.40
N VAL A 47 -10.94 3.73 5.95
CA VAL A 47 -11.10 5.20 6.01
C VAL A 47 -12.32 5.67 5.22
N VAL A 48 -12.48 5.22 3.98
CA VAL A 48 -13.65 5.56 3.14
C VAL A 48 -14.96 5.18 3.84
N LYS A 49 -15.05 3.97 4.38
CA LYS A 49 -16.22 3.50 5.13
C LYS A 49 -16.45 4.30 6.41
N GLN A 50 -15.38 4.66 7.12
CA GLN A 50 -15.49 5.39 8.37
C GLN A 50 -15.94 6.83 8.13
N ALA A 51 -15.42 7.49 7.09
CA ALA A 51 -15.87 8.82 6.67
C ALA A 51 -17.36 8.83 6.36
N GLN A 52 -17.85 7.85 5.59
CA GLN A 52 -19.29 7.71 5.32
C GLN A 52 -20.09 7.51 6.61
N LYS A 53 -19.67 6.57 7.48
CA LYS A 53 -20.36 6.30 8.76
C LYS A 53 -20.38 7.51 9.68
N ASN A 54 -19.34 8.33 9.68
CA ASN A 54 -19.26 9.53 10.51
C ASN A 54 -20.29 10.57 10.07
N VAL A 55 -20.43 10.81 8.76
CA VAL A 55 -21.48 11.70 8.23
C VAL A 55 -22.87 11.15 8.54
N GLU A 56 -23.12 9.87 8.27
CA GLU A 56 -24.41 9.23 8.59
C GLU A 56 -24.75 9.29 10.09
N ARG A 57 -23.75 9.16 10.97
CA ARG A 57 -23.94 9.29 12.42
C ARG A 57 -24.31 10.72 12.80
N ARG A 58 -23.57 11.71 12.29
CA ARG A 58 -23.86 13.13 12.54
C ARG A 58 -25.28 13.48 12.10
N ILE A 59 -25.73 12.98 10.94
CA ILE A 59 -27.11 13.26 10.47
C ILE A 59 -28.14 12.72 11.46
N LYS A 60 -27.90 11.54 12.03
CA LYS A 60 -28.85 10.88 12.95
C LYS A 60 -28.83 11.44 14.36
N SER A 61 -27.68 11.92 14.84
CA SER A 61 -27.45 12.23 16.26
C SER A 61 -27.21 13.71 16.54
N ASP A 62 -26.61 14.46 15.61
CA ASP A 62 -26.12 15.82 15.82
C ASP A 62 -26.54 16.76 14.67
N PHE A 63 -27.80 16.63 14.21
CA PHE A 63 -28.29 17.25 12.97
C PHE A 63 -28.15 18.78 12.95
N GLU A 64 -28.33 19.44 14.09
CA GLU A 64 -28.21 20.90 14.23
C GLU A 64 -26.82 21.44 13.85
N THR A 65 -25.79 20.56 13.84
CA THR A 65 -24.41 20.91 13.51
C THR A 65 -24.04 20.63 12.04
N ILE A 66 -25.01 20.21 11.23
CA ILE A 66 -24.79 19.88 9.81
C ILE A 66 -25.16 21.09 8.96
N ASP A 67 -24.18 21.59 8.23
CA ASP A 67 -24.41 22.49 7.11
C ASP A 67 -24.56 21.71 5.79
N ALA A 68 -24.96 22.43 4.74
CA ALA A 68 -25.13 21.84 3.42
C ALA A 68 -23.81 21.34 2.80
N ASP A 69 -22.66 21.90 3.19
CA ASP A 69 -21.35 21.52 2.63
C ASP A 69 -20.96 20.10 3.04
N VAL A 70 -21.22 19.73 4.29
CA VAL A 70 -20.97 18.37 4.83
C VAL A 70 -21.66 17.27 4.02
N LEU A 71 -22.77 17.59 3.34
CA LEU A 71 -23.53 16.63 2.53
C LEU A 71 -22.98 16.48 1.11
N THR A 72 -21.97 17.27 0.73
CA THR A 72 -21.37 17.23 -0.61
C THR A 72 -20.34 16.12 -0.75
N GLN A 73 -20.17 15.64 -1.98
CA GLN A 73 -19.11 14.69 -2.31
C GLN A 73 -17.72 15.26 -2.06
N ALA A 74 -17.51 16.56 -2.34
CA ALA A 74 -16.23 17.23 -2.17
C ALA A 74 -15.79 17.25 -0.70
N SER A 75 -16.70 17.63 0.21
CA SER A 75 -16.43 17.65 1.65
C SER A 75 -16.11 16.25 2.19
N TRP A 76 -16.86 15.24 1.73
CA TRP A 76 -16.60 13.84 2.09
C TRP A 76 -15.24 13.33 1.58
N ILE A 77 -14.86 13.62 0.32
CA ILE A 77 -13.54 13.26 -0.23
C ILE A 77 -12.42 14.00 0.50
N ALA A 78 -12.61 15.28 0.84
CA ALA A 78 -11.64 16.06 1.59
C ALA A 78 -11.37 15.44 2.96
N ALA A 79 -12.42 15.03 3.69
CA ALA A 79 -12.28 14.34 4.98
C ALA A 79 -11.51 13.01 4.86
N ILE A 80 -11.73 12.25 3.77
CA ILE A 80 -10.96 11.02 3.50
C ILE A 80 -9.49 11.35 3.27
N ARG A 81 -9.18 12.36 2.44
CA ARG A 81 -7.81 12.73 2.11
C ARG A 81 -7.01 13.17 3.34
N VAL A 82 -7.61 13.97 4.22
CA VAL A 82 -6.99 14.39 5.48
C VAL A 82 -6.60 13.19 6.35
N GLU A 83 -7.50 12.23 6.53
CA GLU A 83 -7.22 11.02 7.33
C GLU A 83 -6.14 10.14 6.68
N LEU A 84 -6.17 9.98 5.35
CA LEU A 84 -5.16 9.20 4.64
C LEU A 84 -3.79 9.86 4.67
N GLU A 85 -3.72 11.19 4.59
CA GLU A 85 -2.47 11.93 4.69
C GLU A 85 -1.81 11.72 6.06
N GLU A 86 -2.59 11.74 7.14
CA GLU A 86 -2.08 11.46 8.48
C GLU A 86 -1.57 10.02 8.61
N GLN A 87 -2.33 9.04 8.13
CA GLN A 87 -1.87 7.64 8.13
C GLN A 87 -0.64 7.40 7.25
N ALA A 88 -0.48 8.17 6.18
CA ALA A 88 0.70 8.11 5.32
C ALA A 88 1.94 8.67 6.03
N LYS A 89 1.81 9.74 6.83
CA LYS A 89 2.91 10.30 7.65
C LYS A 89 3.41 9.32 8.71
N GLU A 90 2.52 8.52 9.28
CA GLU A 90 2.88 7.47 10.24
C GLU A 90 3.52 6.23 9.58
N THR A 91 3.47 6.13 8.25
CA THR A 91 3.99 4.97 7.53
C THR A 91 5.46 5.16 7.22
N GLU A 92 6.30 4.37 7.90
CA GLU A 92 7.74 4.27 7.61
C GLU A 92 8.00 3.83 6.16
N SER A 93 9.02 4.43 5.55
CA SER A 93 9.42 4.15 4.16
C SER A 93 9.88 2.70 3.99
N VAL A 94 9.73 2.15 2.78
CA VAL A 94 10.17 0.77 2.50
C VAL A 94 11.68 0.60 2.69
N MET A 95 12.47 1.60 2.29
CA MET A 95 13.92 1.57 2.47
C MET A 95 14.35 1.63 3.94
N ASP A 96 13.63 2.38 4.79
CA ASP A 96 13.94 2.43 6.23
C ASP A 96 13.59 1.09 6.91
N LYS A 97 12.50 0.44 6.49
CA LYS A 97 12.16 -0.93 6.90
C LYS A 97 13.22 -1.95 6.48
N LEU A 98 13.80 -1.81 5.29
CA LEU A 98 14.93 -2.64 4.88
C LEU A 98 16.13 -2.42 5.81
N LYS A 99 16.51 -1.17 6.06
CA LYS A 99 17.64 -0.83 6.92
C LYS A 99 17.47 -1.25 8.37
N SER A 100 16.23 -1.44 8.85
CA SER A 100 15.96 -1.97 10.18
C SER A 100 15.79 -3.50 10.21
N ASN A 101 15.79 -4.18 9.05
CA ASN A 101 15.63 -5.63 8.97
C ASN A 101 16.96 -6.37 9.26
N PRO A 102 17.02 -7.25 10.29
CA PRO A 102 18.26 -7.95 10.64
C PRO A 102 18.84 -8.80 9.52
N LYS A 103 18.01 -9.45 8.71
CA LYS A 103 18.47 -10.30 7.59
C LYS A 103 19.08 -9.46 6.47
N TYR A 104 18.50 -8.30 6.22
CA TYR A 104 19.07 -7.34 5.27
C TYR A 104 20.45 -6.87 5.74
N LEU A 105 20.59 -6.50 7.01
CA LEU A 105 21.86 -6.06 7.58
C LEU A 105 22.94 -7.16 7.53
N ASN A 106 22.57 -8.42 7.77
CA ASN A 106 23.48 -9.55 7.63
C ASN A 106 24.01 -9.68 6.20
N VAL A 107 23.12 -9.62 5.20
CA VAL A 107 23.52 -9.73 3.79
C VAL A 107 24.44 -8.58 3.37
N ILE A 108 24.13 -7.35 3.80
CA ILE A 108 25.01 -6.20 3.54
C ILE A 108 26.41 -6.42 4.12
N GLY A 109 26.51 -6.95 5.34
CA GLY A 109 27.81 -7.26 5.96
C GLY A 109 28.62 -8.30 5.19
N VAL A 110 27.96 -9.28 4.56
CA VAL A 110 28.63 -10.35 3.81
C VAL A 110 28.93 -9.96 2.37
N ILE A 111 28.17 -9.05 1.78
CA ILE A 111 28.42 -8.54 0.42
C ILE A 111 29.82 -7.94 0.28
N GLU A 112 30.37 -7.35 1.34
CA GLU A 112 31.74 -6.83 1.35
C GLU A 112 32.80 -7.89 1.71
N GLY A 113 32.40 -9.00 2.32
CA GLY A 113 33.26 -10.10 2.77
C GLY A 113 33.57 -11.15 1.69
N ALA A 114 34.33 -12.18 2.04
CA ALA A 114 34.53 -13.35 1.18
C ALA A 114 33.39 -14.36 1.35
N ILE A 115 33.03 -15.06 0.27
CA ILE A 115 32.10 -16.20 0.30
C ILE A 115 32.91 -17.42 -0.12
N SER A 116 32.88 -18.46 0.70
CA SER A 116 33.78 -19.61 0.53
C SER A 116 33.11 -20.75 -0.23
N THR A 117 31.79 -20.91 -0.12
CA THR A 117 31.06 -22.03 -0.74
C THR A 117 29.79 -21.56 -1.47
N GLU A 118 29.32 -22.39 -2.41
CA GLU A 118 28.01 -22.19 -3.05
C GLU A 118 26.87 -22.28 -2.02
N ASP A 119 26.95 -23.22 -1.07
CA ASP A 119 25.94 -23.37 -0.01
C ASP A 119 25.80 -22.09 0.83
N GLU A 120 26.94 -21.47 1.19
CA GLU A 120 26.96 -20.19 1.90
C GLU A 120 26.32 -19.08 1.04
N ARG A 121 26.62 -19.03 -0.26
CA ARG A 121 26.01 -18.07 -1.18
C ARG A 121 24.49 -18.23 -1.23
N ASP A 122 24.00 -19.46 -1.35
CA ASP A 122 22.57 -19.77 -1.43
C ASP A 122 21.85 -19.38 -0.14
N GLU A 123 22.46 -19.55 1.04
CA GLU A 123 21.90 -19.08 2.30
C GLU A 123 21.72 -17.55 2.34
N TRP A 124 22.67 -16.78 1.80
CA TRP A 124 22.55 -15.31 1.73
C TRP A 124 21.49 -14.86 0.72
N ILE A 125 21.38 -15.56 -0.41
CA ILE A 125 20.33 -15.31 -1.41
C ILE A 125 18.95 -15.61 -0.81
N GLU A 126 18.79 -16.71 -0.08
CA GLU A 126 17.54 -17.06 0.59
C GLU A 126 17.16 -15.99 1.64
N GLN A 127 18.13 -15.45 2.38
CA GLN A 127 17.88 -14.33 3.28
C GLN A 127 17.39 -13.08 2.55
N LEU A 128 17.95 -12.74 1.37
CA LEU A 128 17.45 -11.64 0.54
C LEU A 128 16.03 -11.89 0.04
N ILE A 129 15.72 -13.11 -0.41
CA ILE A 129 14.36 -13.48 -0.84
C ILE A 129 13.37 -13.28 0.31
N GLN A 130 13.71 -13.68 1.53
CA GLN A 130 12.85 -13.49 2.70
C GLN A 130 12.69 -12.01 3.09
N VAL A 131 13.73 -11.19 2.92
CA VAL A 131 13.65 -9.73 3.11
C VAL A 131 12.71 -9.11 2.07
N TYR A 132 12.91 -9.45 0.79
CA TYR A 132 12.05 -9.01 -0.31
C TYR A 132 10.60 -9.42 -0.10
N GLU A 133 10.36 -10.67 0.27
CA GLU A 133 9.02 -11.21 0.50
C GLU A 133 8.29 -10.40 1.58
N LYS A 134 8.99 -10.09 2.67
CA LYS A 134 8.44 -9.40 3.84
C LYS A 134 8.22 -7.91 3.62
N GLU A 135 9.21 -7.21 3.09
CA GLU A 135 9.22 -5.74 3.05
C GLU A 135 8.71 -5.18 1.71
N VAL A 136 8.77 -5.95 0.63
CA VAL A 136 8.34 -5.51 -0.71
C VAL A 136 7.11 -6.29 -1.19
N LEU A 137 7.23 -7.61 -1.35
CA LEU A 137 6.21 -8.43 -2.01
C LEU A 137 4.88 -8.41 -1.25
N LYS A 138 4.87 -8.81 0.02
CA LYS A 138 3.63 -8.90 0.84
C LYS A 138 2.93 -7.55 1.00
N PRO A 139 3.61 -6.44 1.32
CA PRO A 139 2.94 -5.16 1.43
C PRO A 139 2.43 -4.65 0.08
N LEU A 140 3.19 -4.83 -1.01
CA LEU A 140 2.74 -4.45 -2.35
C LEU A 140 1.53 -5.28 -2.80
N LEU A 141 1.48 -6.59 -2.51
CA LEU A 141 0.29 -7.42 -2.70
C LEU A 141 -0.92 -6.90 -1.92
N ALA A 142 -0.71 -6.39 -0.71
CA ALA A 142 -1.78 -5.81 0.10
C ALA A 142 -2.33 -4.49 -0.49
N MET A 143 -1.51 -3.73 -1.21
CA MET A 143 -1.90 -2.54 -1.95
C MET A 143 -2.63 -2.88 -3.25
N LEU A 144 -2.09 -3.84 -4.01
CA LEU A 144 -2.60 -4.29 -5.29
C LEU A 144 -3.85 -5.17 -5.19
N ARG A 145 -4.34 -5.44 -3.98
CA ARG A 145 -5.44 -6.37 -3.73
C ARG A 145 -6.60 -6.10 -4.69
N THR A 146 -7.07 -7.15 -5.36
CA THR A 146 -8.17 -7.14 -6.38
C THR A 146 -7.88 -6.42 -7.70
N THR A 147 -6.65 -5.95 -7.94
CA THR A 147 -6.21 -5.43 -9.25
C THR A 147 -5.65 -6.55 -10.12
N LYS A 148 -5.56 -6.34 -11.44
CA LYS A 148 -4.89 -7.30 -12.35
C LYS A 148 -3.41 -7.48 -12.03
N LEU A 149 -2.75 -6.40 -11.60
CA LEU A 149 -1.33 -6.37 -11.24
C LEU A 149 -0.99 -7.30 -10.07
N TYR A 150 -1.96 -7.60 -9.20
CA TYR A 150 -1.78 -8.59 -8.12
C TYR A 150 -1.26 -9.93 -8.67
N TRP A 151 -1.86 -10.42 -9.75
CA TRP A 151 -1.48 -11.71 -10.34
C TRP A 151 -0.13 -11.65 -11.04
N THR A 152 0.20 -10.50 -11.63
CA THR A 152 1.53 -10.27 -12.20
C THR A 152 2.60 -10.32 -11.11
N LEU A 153 2.35 -9.69 -9.96
CA LEU A 153 3.30 -9.67 -8.84
C LEU A 153 3.50 -11.06 -8.21
N MET A 154 2.45 -11.88 -8.14
CA MET A 154 2.53 -13.26 -7.65
C MET A 154 3.48 -14.15 -8.48
N LEU A 155 3.79 -13.78 -9.72
CA LEU A 155 4.75 -14.50 -10.57
C LEU A 155 6.21 -14.04 -10.33
N VAL A 156 6.40 -13.01 -9.51
CA VAL A 156 7.69 -12.36 -9.22
C VAL A 156 7.97 -12.45 -7.72
N ASP A 157 8.03 -13.68 -7.24
CA ASP A 157 8.19 -14.05 -5.83
C ASP A 157 9.64 -14.04 -5.33
N GLU A 158 10.60 -13.96 -6.24
CA GLU A 158 12.03 -13.88 -5.95
C GLU A 158 12.64 -12.56 -6.42
N THR A 159 13.68 -12.11 -5.72
CA THR A 159 14.44 -10.90 -6.06
C THR A 159 14.95 -10.93 -7.50
N CYS A 160 15.56 -12.03 -7.94
CA CYS A 160 16.11 -12.17 -9.30
C CYS A 160 15.06 -12.10 -10.43
N LYS A 161 13.78 -12.36 -10.13
CA LYS A 161 12.68 -12.27 -11.10
C LYS A 161 12.17 -10.84 -11.27
N MET A 162 12.48 -9.94 -10.33
CA MET A 162 12.05 -8.54 -10.35
C MET A 162 12.98 -7.67 -11.22
N THR A 163 13.04 -8.03 -12.51
CA THR A 163 13.87 -7.35 -13.51
C THR A 163 13.36 -5.92 -13.79
N PRO A 164 14.17 -5.05 -14.44
CA PRO A 164 13.73 -3.71 -14.82
C PRO A 164 12.39 -3.69 -15.58
N GLU A 165 12.17 -4.64 -16.50
CA GLU A 165 10.94 -4.75 -17.28
C GLU A 165 9.71 -5.16 -16.43
N GLN A 166 9.93 -5.90 -15.34
CA GLN A 166 8.88 -6.21 -14.39
C GLN A 166 8.58 -5.01 -13.50
N ARG A 167 9.61 -4.29 -13.03
CA ARG A 167 9.47 -3.09 -12.20
C ARG A 167 8.67 -1.99 -12.90
N GLU A 168 8.84 -1.81 -14.20
CA GLU A 168 8.09 -0.81 -14.98
C GLU A 168 6.57 -1.01 -14.89
N LYS A 169 6.09 -2.25 -14.74
CA LYS A 169 4.65 -2.56 -14.58
C LYS A 169 4.06 -2.06 -13.26
N PHE A 170 4.91 -1.69 -12.29
CA PHE A 170 4.52 -1.23 -10.96
C PHE A 170 5.02 0.20 -10.68
N ALA A 171 5.24 1.01 -11.73
CA ALA A 171 5.74 2.39 -11.61
C ALA A 171 4.89 3.30 -10.70
N ASP A 172 3.61 3.00 -10.52
CA ASP A 172 2.70 3.67 -9.57
C ASP A 172 3.09 3.46 -8.09
N TYR A 173 4.09 2.62 -7.80
CA TYR A 173 4.54 2.23 -6.45
C TYR A 173 6.04 2.51 -6.25
N PRO A 174 6.48 3.78 -6.31
CA PRO A 174 7.89 4.15 -6.41
C PRO A 174 8.76 3.64 -5.26
N GLN A 175 8.28 3.72 -4.01
CA GLN A 175 9.05 3.24 -2.84
C GLN A 175 9.32 1.73 -2.90
N TYR A 176 8.37 0.96 -3.43
CA TYR A 176 8.52 -0.48 -3.58
C TYR A 176 9.45 -0.82 -4.74
N MET A 177 9.42 -0.02 -5.81
CA MET A 177 10.29 -0.23 -6.97
C MET A 177 11.74 0.14 -6.69
N GLU A 178 11.97 1.20 -5.91
CA GLU A 178 13.30 1.56 -5.39
C GLU A 178 13.86 0.42 -4.52
N ALA A 179 13.08 -0.07 -3.56
CA ALA A 179 13.49 -1.17 -2.70
C ALA A 179 13.73 -2.48 -3.47
N ALA A 180 12.86 -2.79 -4.45
CA ALA A 180 13.01 -3.95 -5.31
C ALA A 180 14.28 -3.88 -6.17
N GLU A 181 14.58 -2.72 -6.74
CA GLU A 181 15.80 -2.48 -7.50
C GLU A 181 17.04 -2.74 -6.66
N HIS A 182 17.08 -2.13 -5.47
CA HIS A 182 18.20 -2.28 -4.56
C HIS A 182 18.42 -3.76 -4.20
N LEU A 183 17.36 -4.48 -3.82
CA LEU A 183 17.46 -5.90 -3.50
C LEU A 183 17.86 -6.77 -4.71
N TYR A 184 17.39 -6.42 -5.92
CA TYR A 184 17.80 -7.08 -7.16
C TYR A 184 19.30 -6.92 -7.40
N GLU A 185 19.85 -5.72 -7.23
CA GLU A 185 21.29 -5.48 -7.38
C GLU A 185 22.14 -6.26 -6.36
N LEU A 186 21.68 -6.36 -5.12
CA LEU A 186 22.35 -7.16 -4.10
C LEU A 186 22.37 -8.65 -4.46
N ASP A 187 21.25 -9.17 -4.96
CA ASP A 187 21.14 -10.55 -5.46
C ASP A 187 22.13 -10.78 -6.62
N GLN A 188 22.17 -9.90 -7.62
CA GLN A 188 23.14 -9.99 -8.71
C GLN A 188 24.60 -9.98 -8.21
N LYS A 189 24.92 -9.14 -7.21
CA LYS A 189 26.25 -9.08 -6.60
C LYS A 189 26.62 -10.38 -5.88
N LEU A 190 25.70 -10.99 -5.15
CA LEU A 190 25.94 -12.27 -4.49
C LEU A 190 26.19 -13.39 -5.50
N ARG A 191 25.37 -13.45 -6.58
CA ARG A 191 25.52 -14.46 -7.65
C ARG A 191 26.81 -14.29 -8.45
N ALA A 192 27.29 -13.06 -8.63
CA ALA A 192 28.49 -12.78 -9.39
C ALA A 192 29.79 -12.91 -8.57
N LYS A 193 29.73 -13.04 -7.25
CA LYS A 193 30.93 -13.17 -6.40
C LYS A 193 31.70 -14.43 -6.74
N VAL A 194 33.00 -14.30 -6.97
CA VAL A 194 33.91 -15.45 -7.11
C VAL A 194 34.09 -16.08 -5.74
N LEU A 195 33.95 -17.41 -5.65
CA LEU A 195 34.21 -18.14 -4.41
C LEU A 195 35.70 -18.11 -4.10
N THR A 196 36.03 -17.89 -2.83
CA THR A 196 37.40 -18.03 -2.34
C THR A 196 37.60 -19.47 -1.88
N ASP A 197 38.47 -20.20 -2.60
CA ASP A 197 38.95 -21.55 -2.25
C ASP A 197 39.63 -21.60 -0.87
#